data_AF-A0A972XF99-F1
#
_entry.id   AF-A0A972XF99-F1
#
_cell.length_a   1.000
_cell.length_b   1.000
_cell.length_c   1.000
_cell.angle_alpha   90.00
_cell.angle_beta   90.00
_cell.angle_gamma   90.00
#
_symmetry.space_group_name_H-M   'P 1'
#
loop_
_entity.id
_entity.type
_entity.pdbx_description
1 polymer ?
#
loop_
_entity_poly.entity_id
_entity_poly.type
_entity_poly.pdbx_seq_one_letter_code
_entity_poly.pdbx_strand_id
1 'polypeptide(L)'
;MSKGLMAGMPLAHLASVGDLSDCYKIYFDIQDASSPRYRFVYRLLPNRVEAVSVEAIAVGERRALRVYVNAARRLGRLGDDRQ
;
A
#
# COMPACT_ATOMS: atom_id res chain seq x y z
N MET A 1 -10.06 20.86 5.94
CA MET A 1 -8.85 20.50 6.71
C MET A 1 -9.08 19.14 7.36
N SER A 2 -8.25 18.14 7.09
CA SER A 2 -8.31 16.83 7.77
C SER A 2 -7.72 16.94 9.17
N LYS A 3 -8.33 16.33 10.18
CA LYS A 3 -7.91 16.40 11.60
C LYS A 3 -6.71 15.49 11.95
N GLY A 4 -6.03 14.91 10.96
CA GLY A 4 -4.98 13.91 11.19
C GLY A 4 -5.45 12.59 11.80
N LEU A 5 -6.77 12.33 11.83
CA LEU A 5 -7.36 11.15 12.48
C LEU A 5 -7.29 9.88 11.62
N MET A 6 -6.86 9.97 10.37
CA MET A 6 -6.79 8.82 9.47
C MET A 6 -5.46 8.09 9.64
N ALA A 7 -5.52 6.87 10.15
CA ALA A 7 -4.41 5.92 10.15
C ALA A 7 -4.58 4.91 9.02
N GLY A 8 -3.47 4.55 8.36
CA GLY A 8 -3.46 3.46 7.39
C GLY A 8 -3.60 2.08 8.05
N MET A 9 -4.08 1.11 7.28
CA MET A 9 -4.16 -0.29 7.71
C MET A 9 -2.92 -1.06 7.25
N PRO A 10 -2.35 -1.94 8.09
CA PRO A 10 -1.22 -2.77 7.68
C PRO A 10 -1.63 -3.67 6.50
N LEU A 11 -0.67 -3.92 5.62
CA LEU A 11 -0.75 -4.96 4.61
C LEU A 11 -0.12 -6.25 5.14
N ALA A 12 -0.33 -7.32 4.38
CA ALA A 12 0.21 -8.64 4.67
C ALA A 12 0.88 -9.18 3.41
N HIS A 13 1.55 -10.31 3.55
CA HIS A 13 2.00 -11.08 2.42
C HIS A 13 0.79 -11.51 1.56
N LEU A 14 0.86 -11.26 0.25
CA LEU A 14 -0.12 -11.72 -0.71
C LEU A 14 0.60 -12.65 -1.69
N ALA A 15 0.26 -13.95 -1.67
CA ALA A 15 0.95 -14.96 -2.49
C ALA A 15 1.01 -14.60 -3.99
N SER A 16 -0.01 -13.90 -4.51
CA SER A 16 -0.10 -13.48 -5.91
C SER A 16 0.64 -12.18 -6.26
N VAL A 17 1.24 -11.49 -5.28
CA VAL A 17 1.81 -10.14 -5.45
C VAL A 17 3.20 -9.98 -4.83
N GLY A 18 3.54 -10.78 -3.82
CA GLY A 18 4.77 -10.67 -3.05
C GLY A 18 4.54 -10.16 -1.63
N ASP A 19 5.63 -9.99 -0.89
CA ASP A 19 5.57 -9.54 0.50
C ASP A 19 5.39 -8.02 0.61
N LEU A 20 4.29 -7.59 1.22
CA LEU A 20 4.00 -6.20 1.53
C LEU A 20 3.72 -6.01 3.05
N SER A 21 4.18 -6.93 3.90
CA SER A 21 3.89 -6.94 5.34
C SER A 21 4.41 -5.73 6.10
N ASP A 22 5.43 -5.04 5.57
CA ASP A 22 5.97 -3.78 6.12
C ASP A 22 5.26 -2.53 5.59
N CYS A 23 4.28 -2.69 4.69
CA CYS A 23 3.54 -1.59 4.07
C CYS A 23 2.18 -1.37 4.74
N TYR A 24 1.64 -0.18 4.52
CA TYR A 24 0.31 0.25 4.94
C TYR A 24 -0.50 0.69 3.74
N LYS A 25 -1.84 0.67 3.87
CA LYS A 25 -2.75 1.23 2.89
C LYS A 25 -3.72 2.25 3.49
N ILE A 26 -4.03 3.28 2.73
CA ILE A 26 -5.16 4.19 2.95
C ILE A 26 -6.06 4.16 1.72
N TYR A 27 -7.38 4.26 1.94
CA TYR A 27 -8.35 4.43 0.85
C TYR A 27 -8.30 5.86 0.33
N PHE A 28 -8.16 6.01 -0.98
CA PHE A 28 -8.08 7.29 -1.67
C PHE A 28 -9.20 7.26 -2.70
N ASP A 29 -10.17 8.19 -2.67
CA ASP A 29 -11.46 8.17 -3.42
C ASP A 29 -12.71 7.63 -2.69
N ILE A 30 -12.83 7.87 -1.38
CA ILE A 30 -14.03 7.52 -0.62
C ILE A 30 -15.26 8.27 -1.19
N GLN A 31 -16.26 7.52 -1.63
CA GLN A 31 -17.58 8.01 -2.05
C GLN A 31 -18.65 7.23 -1.29
N ASP A 32 -19.71 7.90 -0.83
CA ASP A 32 -20.67 7.38 0.16
C ASP A 32 -21.49 6.14 -0.28
N ALA A 33 -21.32 5.67 -1.52
CA ALA A 33 -22.10 4.57 -2.10
C ALA A 33 -21.27 3.41 -2.68
N SER A 34 -19.93 3.45 -2.62
CA SER A 34 -19.11 2.38 -3.21
C SER A 34 -17.81 2.12 -2.45
N SER A 35 -17.27 0.90 -2.60
CA SER A 35 -15.94 0.59 -2.08
C SER A 35 -14.89 1.48 -2.76
N PRO A 36 -13.98 2.12 -2.00
CA PRO A 36 -12.92 2.94 -2.58
C PRO A 36 -12.11 2.16 -3.62
N ARG A 37 -12.03 2.73 -4.83
CA ARG A 37 -11.38 2.14 -6.00
C ARG A 37 -9.87 2.31 -5.91
N TYR A 38 -9.38 3.44 -5.38
CA TYR A 38 -7.94 3.69 -5.26
C TYR A 38 -7.43 3.48 -3.84
N ARG A 39 -6.15 3.12 -3.78
CA ARG A 39 -5.39 2.97 -2.54
C ARG A 39 -4.08 3.70 -2.68
N PHE A 40 -3.65 4.29 -1.57
CA PHE A 40 -2.28 4.73 -1.37
C PHE A 40 -1.57 3.67 -0.51
N VAL A 41 -0.45 3.16 -0.99
CA VAL A 41 0.44 2.21 -0.32
C VAL A 41 1.72 2.93 0.07
N TYR A 42 2.10 2.81 1.34
CA TYR A 42 3.28 3.49 1.90
C TYR A 42 4.00 2.63 2.95
N ARG A 43 5.24 3.00 3.29
CA ARG A 43 6.00 2.44 4.41
C ARG A 43 6.21 3.49 5.49
N LEU A 44 6.31 3.06 6.74
CA LEU A 44 6.72 3.91 7.86
C LEU A 44 8.24 3.84 7.98
N LEU A 45 8.90 5.01 8.05
CA LEU A 45 10.34 5.11 8.21
C LEU A 45 10.71 5.77 9.55
N PRO A 46 11.78 5.29 10.23
CA PRO A 46 12.62 4.16 9.83
C PRO A 46 11.91 2.80 10.03
N ASN A 47 10.91 2.73 10.90
CA ASN A 47 10.13 1.54 11.18
C ASN A 47 8.74 1.93 11.75
N ARG A 48 7.92 0.95 12.11
CA ARG A 48 6.56 1.16 12.65
C ARG A 48 6.55 1.85 14.04
N VAL A 49 7.56 1.60 14.86
CA VAL A 49 7.60 2.04 16.27
C VAL A 49 8.07 3.48 16.38
N GLU A 50 9.09 3.84 15.62
CA GLU A 50 9.76 5.14 15.67
C GLU A 50 9.42 6.01 14.45
N ALA A 51 8.27 5.77 13.82
CA ALA A 51 7.93 6.37 12.55
C ALA A 51 7.91 7.91 12.61
N VAL A 52 8.74 8.56 11.80
CA VAL A 52 8.80 10.02 11.65
C VAL A 52 8.44 10.48 10.25
N SER A 53 8.47 9.58 9.26
CA SER A 53 8.11 9.88 7.88
C SER A 53 7.43 8.68 7.20
N VAL A 54 6.80 8.97 6.06
CA VAL A 54 6.19 7.97 5.19
C VAL A 54 6.91 7.93 3.86
N GLU A 55 7.23 6.72 3.39
CA GLU A 55 7.70 6.50 2.04
C GLU A 55 6.51 6.16 1.14
N ALA A 56 6.20 7.02 0.19
CA ALA A 56 5.10 6.80 -0.76
C ALA A 56 5.51 5.75 -1.80
N ILE A 57 4.93 4.54 -1.72
CA ILE A 57 5.30 3.44 -2.62
C ILE A 57 4.43 3.44 -3.88
N ALA A 58 3.11 3.48 -3.74
CA ALA A 58 2.20 3.47 -4.88
C ALA A 58 0.83 4.09 -4.60
N VAL A 59 0.28 4.78 -5.60
CA VAL A 59 -1.14 5.15 -5.65
C VAL A 59 -1.75 4.49 -6.88
N GLY A 60 -2.91 3.87 -6.74
CA GLY A 60 -3.56 3.23 -7.88
C GLY A 60 -4.81 2.45 -7.54
N GLU A 61 -5.47 1.93 -8.58
CA GLU A 61 -6.67 1.10 -8.46
C GLU A 61 -6.35 -0.24 -7.77
N ARG A 62 -7.32 -0.73 -6.98
CA ARG A 62 -7.29 -2.10 -6.44
C ARG A 62 -7.83 -3.13 -7.42
N ARG A 63 -8.46 -2.72 -8.51
CA ARG A 63 -8.93 -3.64 -9.55
C ARG A 63 -7.76 -4.52 -10.01
N ALA A 64 -7.98 -5.83 -10.04
CA ALA A 64 -6.95 -6.83 -10.36
C ALA A 64 -5.64 -6.68 -9.55
N LEU A 65 -5.73 -6.18 -8.30
CA LEU A 65 -4.59 -5.98 -7.40
C LEU A 65 -3.49 -5.04 -7.94
N ARG A 66 -3.77 -4.23 -8.98
CA ARG A 66 -2.77 -3.42 -9.70
C ARG A 66 -1.89 -2.56 -8.79
N VAL A 67 -2.48 -1.87 -7.83
CA VAL A 67 -1.74 -1.03 -6.87
C VAL A 67 -0.73 -1.84 -6.06
N TYR A 68 -1.08 -3.06 -5.65
CA TYR A 68 -0.19 -3.91 -4.87
C TYR A 68 0.92 -4.50 -5.74
N VAL A 69 0.61 -4.93 -6.97
CA VAL A 69 1.61 -5.38 -7.96
C VAL A 69 2.62 -4.29 -8.25
N ASN A 70 2.15 -3.06 -8.44
CA ASN A 70 3.04 -1.92 -8.64
C ASN A 70 3.88 -1.62 -7.40
N ALA A 71 3.32 -1.75 -6.20
CA ALA A 71 4.06 -1.56 -4.96
C ALA A 71 5.16 -2.61 -4.79
N ALA A 72 4.83 -3.88 -4.96
CA ALA A 72 5.79 -4.99 -4.89
C ALA A 72 6.90 -4.83 -5.94
N ARG A 73 6.56 -4.44 -7.18
CA ARG A 73 7.54 -4.15 -8.24
C ARG A 73 8.51 -3.05 -7.83
N ARG A 74 8.01 -1.93 -7.31
CA ARG A 74 8.83 -0.78 -6.89
C ARG A 74 9.74 -1.10 -5.72
N LEU A 75 9.33 -2.04 -4.87
CA LEU A 75 10.11 -2.56 -3.76
C LEU A 75 11.05 -3.71 -4.16
N GLY A 76 11.05 -4.14 -5.42
CA GLY A 76 11.88 -5.27 -5.89
C GLY A 76 11.45 -6.63 -5.34
N ARG A 77 10.16 -6.83 -5.08
CA ARG A 77 9.61 -8.02 -4.39
C ARG A 77 8.72 -8.91 -5.25
N LEU A 78 8.60 -8.60 -6.54
CA LEU A 78 8.09 -9.59 -7.49
C LEU A 78 9.21 -10.64 -7.63
N GLY A 79 8.87 -11.92 -7.46
CA GLY A 79 9.81 -13.00 -7.74
C GLY A 79 10.38 -12.80 -9.15
N ASP A 80 11.70 -12.98 -9.29
CA ASP A 80 12.34 -12.98 -10.60
C ASP A 80 11.64 -14.06 -11.44
N ASP A 81 10.85 -13.68 -12.45
CA ASP A 81 10.36 -14.57 -13.50
C ASP A 81 11.53 -14.97 -14.40
N ARG A 82 12.55 -15.59 -13.80
CA ARG A 82 13.66 -16.28 -14.46
C ARG A 82 13.65 -17.74 -14.02
N GLN A 83 12.71 -18.50 -14.57
CA GLN A 83 12.84 -19.93 -14.82
C GLN A 83 12.46 -20.21 -16.27
#